data_AF-A0A6V7IQH8-F1
#
_entry.id   AF-A0A6V7IQH8-F1
#
_cell.length_a   1.000
_cell.length_b   1.000
_cell.length_c   1.000
_cell.angle_alpha   90.00
_cell.angle_beta   90.00
_cell.angle_gamma   90.00
#
_symmetry.space_group_name_H-M   'P 1'
#
loop_
_entity.id
_entity.type
_entity.pdbx_description
1 polymer ?
#
loop_
_entity_poly.entity_id
_entity_poly.type
_entity_poly.pdbx_seq_one_letter_code
_entity_poly.pdbx_strand_id
1 'polypeptide(L)' 'METFTCVEDFEKYAAKVLPAPARDYYRSGAGAEVTLDWNKKAFR' A
#
# COMPACT_ATOMS: atom_id res chain seq x y z
N MET A 1 4.97 -2.42 21.82
CA MET A 1 5.02 -1.60 20.61
C MET A 1 5.22 -2.54 19.44
N GLU A 2 4.41 -2.44 18.39
CA GLU A 2 4.76 -3.10 17.13
C GLU A 2 6.01 -2.40 16.58
N THR A 3 7.07 -3.16 16.31
CA THR A 3 8.30 -2.64 15.71
C THR A 3 8.18 -2.75 14.20
N PHE A 4 7.99 -1.62 13.52
CA PHE A 4 8.01 -1.55 12.07
C PHE A 4 9.45 -1.41 11.57
N THR A 5 9.84 -2.28 10.65
CA THR A 5 11.25 -2.44 10.23
C THR A 5 11.47 -2.13 8.76
N CYS A 6 10.41 -2.16 7.95
CA CYS A 6 10.44 -1.76 6.54
C CYS A 6 9.18 -0.96 6.17
N VAL A 7 9.18 -0.35 4.98
CA VAL A 7 8.09 0.53 4.53
C VAL A 7 6.76 -0.24 4.38
N GLU A 8 6.82 -1.51 3.99
CA GLU A 8 5.66 -2.40 3.84
C GLU A 8 4.94 -2.67 5.16
N ASP A 9 5.64 -2.62 6.30
CA ASP A 9 5.02 -2.79 7.61
C ASP A 9 4.03 -1.65 7.90
N PHE A 10 4.42 -0.42 7.54
CA PHE A 10 3.55 0.74 7.64
C PHE A 10 2.37 0.66 6.66
N GLU A 11 2.59 0.24 5.41
CA GLU A 11 1.51 0.04 4.42
C GLU A 11 0.47 -0.97 4.95
N LYS A 12 0.92 -2.09 5.52
CA LYS A 12 0.04 -3.12 6.12
C LYS A 12 -0.71 -2.62 7.34
N TYR A 13 -0.06 -1.87 8.24
CA TYR A 13 -0.71 -1.31 9.41
C TYR A 13 -1.77 -0.27 9.01
N ALA A 14 -1.42 0.65 8.11
CA ALA A 14 -2.33 1.67 7.59
C ALA A 14 -3.58 1.03 6.94
N ALA A 15 -3.41 -0.07 6.19
CA ALA A 15 -4.53 -0.79 5.58
C ALA A 15 -5.53 -1.38 6.59
N LYS A 16 -5.09 -1.63 7.84
CA LYS A 16 -5.94 -2.16 8.92
C LYS A 16 -6.67 -1.06 9.70
N VAL A 17 -6.03 0.09 9.91
CA VAL A 17 -6.54 1.13 10.82
C VAL A 17 -7.26 2.28 10.11
N LEU A 18 -6.97 2.51 8.83
CA LEU A 18 -7.62 3.59 8.07
C LEU A 18 -9.06 3.21 7.69
N PRO A 19 -10.01 4.17 7.76
CA PRO A 19 -11.34 4.01 7.20
C PRO A 19 -11.27 3.69 5.70
N ALA A 20 -12.19 2.86 5.20
CA ALA A 20 -12.18 2.39 3.81
C ALA A 20 -12.02 3.52 2.77
N PRO A 21 -12.70 4.68 2.87
CA PRO A 21 -12.52 5.76 1.89
C PRO A 21 -11.10 6.30 1.85
N ALA A 22 -10.48 6.52 3.01
CA ALA A 22 -9.11 7.03 3.10
C ALA A 22 -8.10 5.96 2.65
N ARG A 23 -8.30 4.71 3.10
CA ARG A 23 -7.45 3.59 2.73
C ARG A 23 -7.43 3.40 1.21
N ASP A 24 -8.60 3.35 0.59
CA ASP A 24 -8.72 3.05 -0.84
C ASP A 24 -8.26 4.24 -1.69
N TYR A 25 -8.46 5.47 -1.22
CA TYR A 25 -7.91 6.67 -1.86
C TYR A 25 -6.37 6.66 -1.92
N TYR A 26 -5.69 6.27 -0.84
CA TYR A 26 -4.22 6.24 -0.82
C TYR A 26 -3.62 4.99 -1.47
N ARG A 27 -4.31 3.84 -1.39
CA ARG A 27 -3.78 2.56 -1.86
C ARG A 27 -3.95 2.37 -3.37
N SER A 28 -5.09 2.81 -3.93
CA SER A 28 -5.49 2.39 -5.27
C SER A 28 -4.65 3.03 -6.39
N GLY A 29 -4.57 2.31 -7.51
CA GLY A 29 -3.99 2.77 -8.76
C GLY A 29 -5.05 3.01 -9.84
N ALA A 30 -4.61 3.42 -11.03
CA ALA A 30 -5.52 3.63 -12.15
C ALA A 30 -6.06 2.30 -12.72
N GLY A 31 -7.38 2.18 -12.85
CA GLY A 31 -8.04 1.05 -13.51
C GLY A 31 -7.67 -0.30 -12.88
N ALA A 32 -7.08 -1.19 -13.67
CA ALA A 32 -6.62 -2.51 -13.21
C ALA A 32 -5.28 -2.47 -12.45
N GLU A 33 -4.76 -1.28 -12.12
CA GLU A 33 -3.54 -1.05 -11.34
C GLU A 33 -2.25 -1.66 -11.94
N VAL A 34 -2.26 -1.96 -13.24
CA VAL A 34 -1.17 -2.64 -13.95
C VAL A 34 0.17 -1.90 -13.79
N THR A 35 0.17 -0.57 -13.96
CA THR A 35 1.39 0.23 -13.83
C THR A 35 1.88 0.30 -12.37
N LEU A 36 0.97 0.29 -11.39
CA LEU A 36 1.35 0.27 -9.97
C LEU A 36 2.10 -1.04 -9.64
N ASP A 37 1.58 -2.16 -10.12
CA ASP A 37 2.22 -3.48 -9.97
C ASP A 37 3.57 -3.55 -10.69
N TRP A 38 3.65 -3.07 -11.94
CA TRP A 38 4.90 -3.04 -12.70
C TRP A 38 5.98 -2.19 -12.02
N ASN A 39 5.63 -1.01 -11.50
CA ASN A 39 6.58 -0.16 -10.79
C ASN A 39 7.16 -0.86 -9.55
N LYS A 40 6.34 -1.59 -8.79
CA LYS A 40 6.82 -2.36 -7.63
C LYS A 40 7.71 -3.54 -8.06
N LYS A 41 7.39 -4.21 -9.17
CA LYS A 41 8.14 -5.37 -9.68
C LYS A 41 9.45 -5.00 -10.37
N ALA A 42 9.56 -3.82 -10.97
CA ALA A 42 10.76 -3.40 -11.69
C ALA A 42 12.02 -3.30 -10.80
N PHE A 43 11.85 -3.16 -9.49
CA PHE A 43 12.94 -3.02 -8.51
C PHE A 43 13.08 -4.24 -7.59
N ARG A 44 12.40 -5.35 -7.89
CA ARG A 44 12.55 -6.64 -7.20
C ARG A 44 13.37 -7.60 -8.06
#